data_AF-A0A6L3GNP2-F1
#
_entry.id   AF-A0A6L3GNP2-F1
#
_cell.length_a   1.000
_cell.length_b   1.000
_cell.length_c   1.000
_cell.angle_alpha   90.00
_cell.angle_beta   90.00
_cell.angle_gamma   90.00
#
_symmetry.space_group_name_H-M   'P 1'
#
loop_
_entity.id
_entity.type
_entity.pdbx_description
1 polymer ?
#
loop_
_entity_poly.entity_id
_entity_poly.type
_entity_poly.pdbx_seq_one_letter_code
_entity_poly.pdbx_strand_id
1 'polypeptide(L)'
;HEEKELNLYYDRAGNNFEKQKEDYARKLKQAIEIDGDGNRTGWAVNLMSRKQSNIRQDEEYDFMQELMTGDNDALPTLLVDAVNCRETISSIEKAPAGIRYKGQQKIIYKVKKSEKLEPKKLPMLSTNFSDAFKYLMMRGAWRRAVRGKSGRSRSGPYMPGLDDLTGG
;
A
#
# COMPACT_ATOMS: atom_id res chain seq x y z
N HIS A 1 28.02 4.80 -9.76
CA HIS A 1 27.24 3.64 -9.29
C HIS A 1 27.26 2.60 -10.40
N GLU A 2 28.01 1.50 -10.21
CA GLU A 2 28.17 0.45 -11.23
C GLU A 2 26.95 -0.49 -11.35
N GLU A 3 26.08 -0.55 -10.35
CA GLU A 3 24.78 -1.23 -10.43
C GLU A 3 23.69 -0.35 -9.79
N LYS A 4 22.52 -0.30 -10.44
CA LYS A 4 21.35 0.47 -9.97
C LYS A 4 20.42 -0.47 -9.22
N GLU A 5 20.27 -0.30 -7.91
CA GLU A 5 19.37 -1.15 -7.13
C GLU A 5 17.97 -0.55 -6.98
N LEU A 6 16.94 -1.38 -7.14
CA LEU A 6 15.54 -1.02 -6.93
C LEU A 6 14.89 -1.97 -5.91
N ASN A 7 14.59 -1.46 -4.72
CA ASN A 7 13.77 -2.16 -3.73
C ASN A 7 12.29 -1.97 -4.05
N LEU A 8 11.68 -2.95 -4.72
CA LEU A 8 10.32 -2.88 -5.20
C LEU A 8 9.31 -3.39 -4.16
N TYR A 9 8.41 -2.50 -3.77
CA TYR A 9 7.24 -2.78 -2.93
C TYR A 9 5.99 -2.78 -3.79
N TYR A 10 5.15 -3.79 -3.60
CA TYR A 10 3.97 -4.03 -4.43
C TYR A 10 2.90 -4.79 -3.65
N ASP A 11 1.65 -4.78 -4.15
CA ASP A 11 0.59 -5.58 -3.55
C ASP A 11 0.87 -7.08 -3.70
N ARG A 12 0.59 -7.86 -2.65
CA ARG A 12 0.87 -9.31 -2.63
C ARG A 12 0.20 -10.09 -3.77
N ALA A 13 -0.89 -9.60 -4.35
CA ALA A 13 -1.56 -10.23 -5.48
C ALA A 13 -0.64 -10.35 -6.69
N GLY A 14 0.40 -9.51 -6.77
CA GLY A 14 1.47 -9.64 -7.77
C GLY A 14 2.27 -10.95 -7.68
N ASN A 15 2.21 -11.66 -6.55
CA ASN A 15 2.83 -12.98 -6.36
C ASN A 15 1.89 -14.16 -6.73
N ASN A 16 0.64 -13.90 -7.14
CA ASN A 16 -0.24 -14.96 -7.58
C ASN A 16 0.39 -15.71 -8.75
N PHE A 17 0.21 -17.04 -8.80
CA PHE A 17 0.84 -17.93 -9.79
C PHE A 17 2.38 -18.05 -9.72
N GLU A 18 2.99 -17.71 -8.58
CA GLU A 18 4.45 -17.84 -8.38
C GLU A 18 4.96 -19.27 -8.63
N LYS A 19 4.18 -20.30 -8.22
CA LYS A 19 4.53 -21.72 -8.40
C LYS A 19 4.64 -22.10 -9.88
N GLN A 20 3.83 -21.48 -10.74
CA GLN A 20 3.83 -21.66 -12.19
C GLN A 20 4.87 -20.78 -12.90
N LYS A 21 5.58 -19.93 -12.15
CA LYS A 21 6.50 -18.92 -12.69
C LYS A 21 5.85 -17.81 -13.53
N GLU A 22 4.54 -17.65 -13.40
CA GLU A 22 3.74 -16.71 -14.19
C GLU A 22 3.35 -15.44 -13.41
N ASP A 23 3.92 -15.23 -12.21
CA ASP A 23 3.59 -14.10 -11.35
C ASP A 23 4.02 -12.75 -11.93
N TYR A 24 3.13 -11.76 -11.80
CA TYR A 24 3.35 -10.41 -12.34
C TYR A 24 4.55 -9.70 -11.71
N ALA A 25 4.84 -9.96 -10.42
CA ALA A 25 5.98 -9.36 -9.75
C ALA A 25 7.31 -9.80 -10.36
N ARG A 26 7.47 -11.10 -10.66
CA ARG A 26 8.64 -11.63 -11.38
C ARG A 26 8.74 -11.07 -12.78
N LYS A 27 7.63 -11.01 -13.53
CA LYS A 27 7.60 -10.44 -14.89
C LYS A 27 8.02 -8.97 -14.90
N LEU A 28 7.53 -8.17 -13.94
CA LEU A 28 7.91 -6.78 -13.79
C LEU A 28 9.40 -6.62 -13.43
N LYS A 29 9.91 -7.45 -12.51
CA LYS A 29 11.35 -7.51 -12.23
C LYS A 29 12.16 -7.79 -13.49
N GLN A 30 11.78 -8.81 -14.26
CA GLN A 30 12.47 -9.15 -15.51
C GLN A 30 12.45 -8.01 -16.52
N ALA A 31 11.31 -7.35 -16.71
CA ALA A 31 11.16 -6.22 -17.63
C ALA A 31 11.95 -4.97 -17.21
N ILE A 32 12.36 -4.87 -15.94
CA ILE A 32 13.23 -3.79 -15.45
C ILE A 32 14.71 -4.18 -15.60
N GLU A 33 15.05 -5.44 -15.32
CA GLU A 33 16.44 -5.93 -15.35
C GLU A 33 16.95 -6.25 -16.75
N ILE A 34 16.05 -6.58 -17.67
CA ILE A 34 16.33 -7.01 -19.04
C ILE A 34 15.50 -6.17 -20.01
N ASP A 35 16.15 -5.57 -21.01
CA ASP A 35 15.47 -4.80 -22.05
C ASP A 35 14.82 -5.70 -23.14
N GLY A 36 14.17 -5.07 -24.12
CA GLY A 36 13.49 -5.78 -25.20
C GLY A 36 14.40 -6.61 -26.11
N ASP A 37 15.71 -6.34 -26.09
CA ASP A 37 16.72 -7.04 -26.88
C ASP A 37 17.40 -8.17 -26.08
N GLY A 38 17.02 -8.35 -24.81
CA GLY A 38 17.57 -9.38 -23.93
C GLY A 38 18.83 -8.95 -23.17
N ASN A 39 19.22 -7.67 -23.25
CA ASN A 39 20.41 -7.16 -22.57
C ASN A 39 20.10 -6.69 -21.15
N ARG A 40 21.11 -6.76 -20.28
CA ARG A 40 21.01 -6.25 -18.90
C ARG A 40 20.91 -4.72 -18.93
N THR A 41 19.89 -4.18 -18.28
CA THR A 41 19.69 -2.73 -18.15
C THR A 41 20.63 -2.06 -17.13
N GLY A 42 21.37 -2.87 -16.35
CA GLY A 42 22.15 -2.43 -15.20
C GLY A 42 21.35 -2.24 -13.91
N TRP A 43 20.04 -2.53 -13.93
CA TRP A 43 19.22 -2.57 -12.71
C TRP A 43 19.22 -3.94 -12.05
N ALA A 44 19.22 -3.94 -10.72
CA ALA A 44 18.96 -5.10 -9.87
C ALA A 44 17.72 -4.84 -9.02
N VAL A 45 16.67 -5.64 -9.17
CA VAL A 45 15.36 -5.44 -8.52
C VAL A 45 15.16 -6.41 -7.37
N ASN A 46 14.95 -5.90 -6.17
CA ASN A 46 14.63 -6.68 -4.99
C ASN A 46 13.12 -6.66 -4.75
N LEU A 47 12.47 -7.81 -4.82
CA LEU A 47 11.02 -7.94 -4.60
C LEU A 47 10.69 -7.99 -3.11
N MET A 48 10.49 -6.82 -2.49
CA MET A 48 10.40 -6.65 -1.04
C MET A 48 9.10 -7.15 -0.41
N SER A 49 8.04 -7.34 -1.22
CA SER A 49 6.75 -7.86 -0.75
C SER A 49 6.66 -9.39 -0.75
N ARG A 50 7.69 -10.11 -1.23
CA ARG A 50 7.68 -11.58 -1.19
C ARG A 50 7.68 -12.08 0.25
N LYS A 51 6.90 -13.13 0.51
CA LYS A 51 6.77 -13.79 1.83
C LYS A 51 6.26 -12.89 2.95
N GLN A 52 5.86 -11.64 2.68
CA GLN A 52 5.14 -10.85 3.67
C GLN A 52 3.75 -11.45 3.93
N SER A 53 3.33 -11.45 5.19
CA SER A 53 2.03 -11.99 5.60
C SER A 53 0.89 -11.13 5.06
N ASN A 54 -0.32 -11.72 5.05
CA ASN A 54 -1.51 -10.95 4.75
C ASN A 54 -1.67 -9.84 5.77
N ILE A 55 -1.97 -8.63 5.29
CA ILE A 55 -2.37 -7.51 6.13
C ILE A 55 -3.88 -7.41 6.02
N ARG A 56 -4.58 -7.47 7.17
CA ARG A 56 -6.04 -7.33 7.21
C ARG A 56 -6.41 -5.86 7.04
N GLN A 57 -7.58 -5.57 6.47
CA GLN A 57 -8.01 -4.20 6.16
C GLN A 57 -8.20 -3.33 7.41
N ASP A 58 -8.69 -3.91 8.50
CA ASP A 58 -8.81 -3.24 9.79
C ASP A 58 -7.43 -2.95 10.41
N GLU A 59 -6.52 -3.93 10.36
CA GLU A 59 -5.14 -3.74 10.81
C GLU A 59 -4.41 -2.65 10.00
N GLU A 60 -4.62 -2.62 8.69
CA GLU A 60 -4.11 -1.58 7.80
C GLU A 60 -4.66 -0.20 8.20
N TYR A 61 -5.96 -0.10 8.41
CA TYR A 61 -6.61 1.15 8.80
C TYR A 61 -6.05 1.69 10.12
N ASP A 62 -6.05 0.88 11.17
CA ASP A 62 -5.58 1.30 12.50
C ASP A 62 -4.09 1.68 12.48
N PHE A 63 -3.27 0.90 11.76
CA PHE A 63 -1.85 1.19 11.62
C PHE A 63 -1.59 2.50 10.88
N MET A 64 -2.27 2.73 9.75
CA MET A 64 -2.07 3.93 8.95
C MET A 64 -2.53 5.19 9.68
N GLN A 65 -3.62 5.12 10.45
CA GLN A 65 -4.04 6.24 11.31
C GLN A 65 -2.97 6.59 12.34
N GLU A 66 -2.43 5.60 13.07
CA GLU A 66 -1.37 5.84 14.06
C GLU A 66 -0.07 6.36 13.40
N LEU A 67 0.32 5.82 12.24
CA LEU A 67 1.50 6.27 11.49
C LEU A 67 1.37 7.71 11.01
N MET A 68 0.25 8.04 10.37
CA MET A 68 0.04 9.34 9.72
C MET A 68 -0.28 10.47 10.72
N THR A 69 -0.73 10.14 11.93
CA THR A 69 -0.85 11.14 13.01
C THR A 69 0.53 11.69 13.41
N GLY A 70 1.58 10.87 13.34
CA GLY A 70 2.96 11.30 13.60
C GLY A 70 3.36 11.37 15.08
N ASP A 71 2.43 11.11 16.01
CA ASP A 71 2.66 11.23 17.47
C ASP A 71 3.24 9.96 18.13
N ASN A 72 3.56 8.93 17.35
CA ASN A 72 4.07 7.66 17.87
C ASN A 72 5.58 7.54 17.65
N ASP A 73 6.37 7.82 18.69
CA ASP A 73 7.85 7.74 18.66
C ASP A 73 8.41 6.35 18.31
N ALA A 74 7.58 5.29 18.41
CA ALA A 74 7.97 3.94 18.00
C ALA A 74 7.80 3.69 16.48
N LEU A 75 7.23 4.66 15.75
CA LEU A 75 7.05 4.65 14.30
C LEU A 75 7.96 5.70 13.64
N PRO A 76 8.38 5.48 12.39
CA PRO A 76 9.11 6.50 11.66
C PRO A 76 8.21 7.69 11.34
N THR A 77 8.79 8.89 11.29
CA THR A 77 8.14 10.05 10.68
C THR A 77 7.95 9.81 9.18
N LEU A 78 6.71 9.94 8.71
CA LEU A 78 6.38 9.80 7.29
C LEU A 78 6.53 11.15 6.57
N LEU A 79 7.45 11.21 5.62
CA LEU A 79 7.58 12.33 4.67
C LEU A 79 7.46 11.78 3.25
N VAL A 80 6.69 12.47 2.40
CA VAL A 80 6.46 12.10 0.99
C VAL A 80 6.85 13.27 0.10
N ASP A 81 7.64 13.01 -0.93
CA ASP A 81 8.01 14.00 -1.93
C ASP A 81 6.77 14.34 -2.79
N ALA A 82 6.23 15.55 -2.59
CA ALA A 82 5.02 15.99 -3.26
C ALA A 82 5.17 16.18 -4.78
N VAL A 83 6.39 16.36 -5.27
CA VAL A 83 6.67 16.59 -6.70
C VAL A 83 6.85 15.25 -7.41
N ASN A 84 7.66 14.37 -6.82
CA ASN A 84 8.06 13.11 -7.46
C ASN A 84 7.17 11.91 -7.10
N CYS A 85 6.30 12.02 -6.08
CA CYS A 85 5.43 10.93 -5.63
C CYS A 85 3.94 11.30 -5.66
N ARG A 86 3.53 12.11 -6.64
CA ARG A 86 2.13 12.56 -6.82
C ARG A 86 1.14 11.41 -6.91
N GLU A 87 1.52 10.31 -7.55
CA GLU A 87 0.71 9.10 -7.66
C GLU A 87 0.48 8.44 -6.30
N THR A 88 1.49 8.43 -5.43
CA THR A 88 1.35 7.89 -4.06
C THR A 88 0.43 8.77 -3.22
N ILE A 89 0.60 10.09 -3.29
CA ILE A 89 -0.26 11.06 -2.59
C ILE A 89 -1.71 10.91 -3.06
N SER A 90 -1.95 10.99 -4.37
CA SER A 90 -3.28 10.83 -4.96
C SER A 90 -3.89 9.47 -4.58
N SER A 91 -3.10 8.39 -4.54
CA SER A 91 -3.58 7.06 -4.17
C SER A 91 -3.92 6.92 -2.68
N ILE A 92 -3.31 7.71 -1.80
CA ILE A 92 -3.64 7.77 -0.35
C ILE A 92 -4.90 8.61 -0.15
N GLU A 93 -4.96 9.80 -0.78
CA GLU A 93 -6.10 10.72 -0.67
C GLU A 93 -7.39 10.11 -1.24
N LYS A 94 -7.28 9.38 -2.35
CA LYS A 94 -8.43 8.75 -3.06
C LYS A 94 -8.79 7.36 -2.53
N ALA A 95 -8.30 7.00 -1.35
CA ALA A 95 -8.56 5.74 -0.71
C ALA A 95 -9.43 5.89 0.56
N PRO A 96 -10.65 6.44 0.46
CA PRO A 96 -11.49 6.58 1.65
C PRO A 96 -11.85 5.21 2.23
N ALA A 97 -11.97 5.17 3.56
CA ALA A 97 -12.46 4.02 4.28
C ALA A 97 -13.99 3.95 4.18
N GLY A 98 -14.51 2.84 3.69
CA GLY A 98 -15.91 2.47 3.78
C GLY A 98 -16.18 1.61 5.01
N ILE A 99 -17.41 1.68 5.51
CA ILE A 99 -17.90 0.82 6.59
C ILE A 99 -19.01 -0.05 6.03
N ARG A 100 -18.93 -1.35 6.27
CA ARG A 100 -20.05 -2.28 6.05
C ARG A 100 -20.23 -3.16 7.27
N TYR A 101 -21.44 -3.65 7.47
CA TYR A 101 -21.77 -4.56 8.55
C TYR A 101 -22.03 -5.96 8.00
N LYS A 102 -21.47 -6.98 8.65
CA LYS A 102 -21.82 -8.39 8.41
C LYS A 102 -22.42 -8.94 9.70
N GLY A 103 -23.75 -8.90 9.81
CA GLY A 103 -24.44 -9.06 11.09
C GLY A 103 -24.04 -7.93 12.05
N GLN A 104 -23.59 -8.27 13.26
CA GLN A 104 -23.10 -7.29 14.24
C GLN A 104 -21.64 -6.88 14.03
N GLN A 105 -20.90 -7.53 13.12
CA GLN A 105 -19.49 -7.23 12.90
C GLN A 105 -19.32 -6.01 11.99
N LYS A 106 -18.69 -4.95 12.50
CA LYS A 106 -18.22 -3.80 11.71
C LYS A 106 -17.00 -4.22 10.89
N ILE A 107 -17.04 -3.98 9.59
CA ILE A 107 -15.93 -4.23 8.66
C ILE A 107 -15.54 -2.91 8.02
N ILE A 108 -14.32 -2.48 8.30
CA ILE A 108 -13.68 -1.35 7.63
C ILE A 108 -13.02 -1.88 6.36
N TYR A 109 -13.25 -1.21 5.24
CA TYR A 109 -12.65 -1.58 3.96
C TYR A 109 -12.26 -0.35 3.16
N LYS A 110 -11.30 -0.49 2.26
CA LYS A 110 -10.91 0.59 1.34
C LYS A 110 -11.85 0.64 0.15
N VAL A 111 -12.38 1.81 -0.18
CA VAL A 111 -13.30 1.99 -1.32
C VAL A 111 -12.49 2.03 -2.62
N LYS A 112 -12.57 0.96 -3.42
CA LYS A 112 -11.78 0.76 -4.65
C LYS A 112 -12.57 1.07 -5.94
N LYS A 113 -13.35 2.15 -5.97
CA LYS A 113 -14.19 2.48 -7.14
C LYS A 113 -13.37 2.87 -8.38
N SER A 114 -12.16 3.42 -8.18
CA SER A 114 -11.29 3.90 -9.24
C SER A 114 -10.48 2.83 -9.97
N GLU A 115 -10.50 1.57 -9.52
CA GLU A 115 -9.80 0.45 -10.20
C GLU A 115 -10.47 0.05 -11.53
N LYS A 116 -11.68 0.55 -11.82
CA LYS A 116 -12.40 0.32 -13.08
C LYS A 116 -12.08 1.35 -14.18
N LEU A 117 -11.11 2.25 -13.93
CA LEU A 117 -10.71 3.26 -14.89
C LEU A 117 -9.87 2.67 -16.04
N GLU A 118 -9.76 3.43 -17.13
CA GLU A 118 -8.87 3.09 -18.24
C GLU A 118 -7.42 2.91 -17.78
N PRO A 119 -6.64 1.95 -18.34
CA PRO A 119 -5.28 1.64 -17.88
C PRO A 119 -4.35 2.85 -17.73
N LYS A 120 -4.40 3.80 -18.67
CA LYS A 120 -3.60 5.04 -18.65
C LYS A 120 -3.88 5.94 -17.44
N LYS A 121 -5.06 5.83 -16.83
CA LYS A 121 -5.48 6.63 -15.67
C LYS A 121 -5.11 5.96 -14.34
N LEU A 122 -4.89 4.65 -14.34
CA LEU A 122 -4.67 3.87 -13.12
C LEU A 122 -3.44 4.33 -12.32
N PRO A 123 -2.28 4.67 -12.90
CA PRO A 123 -1.13 5.11 -12.12
C PRO A 123 -1.46 6.29 -11.19
N MET A 124 -2.24 7.27 -11.68
CA MET A 124 -2.58 8.47 -10.92
C MET A 124 -3.84 8.32 -10.07
N LEU A 125 -4.85 7.58 -10.55
CA LEU A 125 -6.21 7.63 -9.99
C LEU A 125 -6.61 6.37 -9.20
N SER A 126 -5.82 5.30 -9.25
CA SER A 126 -6.13 4.05 -8.55
C SER A 126 -5.56 4.00 -7.14
N THR A 127 -5.99 2.98 -6.39
CA THR A 127 -5.49 2.65 -5.04
C THR A 127 -4.22 1.79 -5.04
N ASN A 128 -3.60 1.56 -6.20
CA ASN A 128 -2.47 0.64 -6.33
C ASN A 128 -1.23 1.08 -5.53
N PHE A 129 -0.88 2.37 -5.55
CA PHE A 129 0.27 2.86 -4.81
C PHE A 129 0.06 2.78 -3.30
N SER A 130 -1.14 3.12 -2.80
CA SER A 130 -1.43 2.96 -1.37
C SER A 130 -1.53 1.49 -0.95
N ASP A 131 -1.96 0.58 -1.83
CA ASP A 131 -1.90 -0.87 -1.58
C ASP A 131 -0.46 -1.42 -1.56
N ALA A 132 0.45 -0.87 -2.35
CA ALA A 132 1.88 -1.18 -2.25
C ALA A 132 2.53 -0.56 -1.01
N PHE A 133 2.13 0.66 -0.67
CA PHE A 133 2.67 1.45 0.45
C PHE A 133 2.52 0.74 1.81
N LYS A 134 1.42 0.01 2.04
CA LYS A 134 1.29 -0.78 3.28
C LYS A 134 2.35 -1.86 3.42
N TYR A 135 2.84 -2.43 2.33
CA TYR A 135 3.88 -3.46 2.40
C TYR A 135 5.25 -2.86 2.72
N LEU A 136 5.46 -1.60 2.34
CA LEU A 136 6.59 -0.78 2.80
C LEU A 136 6.48 -0.46 4.29
N MET A 137 5.34 0.08 4.72
CA MET A 137 5.20 0.64 6.07
C MET A 137 4.80 -0.35 7.16
N MET A 138 4.14 -1.46 6.86
CA MET A 138 3.68 -2.41 7.87
C MET A 138 4.70 -3.53 8.09
N ARG A 139 5.93 -3.13 8.43
CA ARG A 139 7.00 -4.07 8.81
C ARG A 139 6.75 -4.67 10.18
N GLY A 140 7.30 -5.85 10.43
CA GLY A 140 7.02 -6.62 11.66
C GLY A 140 7.33 -5.87 12.96
N ALA A 141 8.41 -5.08 13.00
CA ALA A 141 8.76 -4.26 14.15
C ALA A 141 7.70 -3.17 14.44
N TRP A 142 7.32 -2.41 13.40
CA TRP A 142 6.34 -1.35 13.51
C TRP A 142 4.92 -1.87 13.80
N ARG A 143 4.51 -2.98 13.17
CA ARG A 143 3.23 -3.65 13.48
C ARG A 143 3.14 -4.05 14.96
N ARG A 144 4.24 -4.53 15.56
CA ARG A 144 4.28 -4.85 16.99
C ARG A 144 4.15 -3.61 17.87
N ALA A 145 4.76 -2.49 17.48
CA ALA A 145 4.64 -1.22 18.21
C ALA A 145 3.19 -0.72 18.29
N VAL A 146 2.41 -0.87 17.21
CA VAL A 146 0.99 -0.49 17.20
C VAL A 146 0.13 -1.52 17.94
N ARG A 147 0.36 -2.84 17.73
CA ARG A 147 -0.40 -3.89 18.41
C ARG A 147 -0.18 -3.89 19.93
N GLY A 148 1.01 -3.56 20.42
CA GLY A 148 1.30 -3.43 21.85
C GLY A 148 0.41 -2.39 22.56
N LYS A 149 -0.08 -1.38 21.83
CA LYS A 149 -1.03 -0.38 22.35
C LYS A 149 -2.50 -0.83 22.26
N SER A 150 -2.83 -1.75 21.34
CA SER A 150 -4.22 -2.22 21.08
C SER A 150 -4.86 -3.08 22.19
N GLY A 151 -4.16 -3.33 23.31
CA GLY A 151 -4.80 -3.81 24.55
C GLY A 151 -5.82 -2.80 25.13
N ARG A 152 -5.78 -1.53 24.68
CA ARG A 152 -6.87 -0.57 24.82
C ARG A 152 -7.65 -0.51 23.51
N SER A 153 -8.89 -0.98 23.53
CA SER A 153 -9.87 -0.81 22.46
C SER A 153 -9.90 0.65 21.99
N ARG A 154 -9.34 0.93 20.81
CA ARG A 154 -9.59 2.17 20.07
C ARG A 154 -10.62 1.86 18.98
N SER A 155 -11.86 1.65 19.39
CA SER A 155 -12.99 1.97 18.53
C SER A 155 -13.07 3.50 18.43
N GLY A 156 -12.11 4.12 17.74
CA GLY A 156 -12.14 5.55 17.45
C GLY A 156 -13.35 5.88 16.56
N PRO A 157 -13.99 7.04 16.75
CA PRO A 157 -15.06 7.48 15.85
C PRO A 157 -14.52 7.59 14.43
N TYR A 158 -15.38 7.24 13.46
CA TYR A 158 -15.11 7.50 12.05
C TYR A 158 -14.87 9.00 11.85
N MET A 159 -13.71 9.37 11.31
CA MET A 159 -13.44 10.74 10.88
C MET A 159 -13.93 10.85 9.43
N PRO A 160 -14.96 11.67 9.14
CA PRO A 160 -15.48 11.83 7.79
C PRO A 160 -14.40 12.35 6.85
N GLY A 161 -14.39 11.85 5.60
CA GLY A 161 -13.53 12.37 4.55
C GLY A 161 -13.97 13.75 4.09
N LEU A 162 -13.11 14.48 3.38
CA LEU A 162 -13.43 15.82 2.85
C LEU A 162 -14.70 15.82 1.97
N ASP A 163 -14.96 14.72 1.27
CA ASP A 163 -16.15 14.51 0.44
C ASP A 163 -17.45 14.32 1.24
N ASP A 164 -17.36 13.91 2.52
CA ASP A 164 -18.52 13.74 3.41
C ASP A 164 -19.01 15.08 3.97
N LEU A 165 -18.21 16.15 3.85
CA LEU A 165 -18.54 17.51 4.31
C LEU A 165 -19.20 18.37 3.23
N THR A 166 -19.19 17.93 1.97
CA THR A 166 -19.68 18.70 0.82
C THR A 166 -21.00 18.19 0.23
N GLY A 167 -21.71 17.28 0.92
CA GLY A 167 -22.99 16.75 0.47
C GLY A 167 -24.17 17.69 0.74
N GLY A 168 -24.50 18.53 -0.26
CA GLY A 168 -25.82 19.13 -0.48
C GLY A 168 -26.48 18.51 -1.70
#